data_AF-A0A924XC55-F1
#
_entry.id   AF-A0A924XC55-F1
#
_cell.length_a   1.000
_cell.length_b   1.000
_cell.length_c   1.000
_cell.angle_alpha   90.00
_cell.angle_beta   90.00
_cell.angle_gamma   90.00
#
_symmetry.space_group_name_H-M   'P 1'
#
loop_
_entity.id
_entity.type
_entity.pdbx_description
1 polymer ?
#
loop_
_entity_poly.entity_id
_entity_poly.type
_entity_poly.pdbx_seq_one_letter_code
_entity_poly.pdbx_strand_id
1 'polypeptide(L)'
;MSGTGRSPGAVVVGGYINGLGLVRALGARGIPVAVIATKPFDIAHRSRWVTEHAMIDGLEHSAEPLISLLERRAAGWKGWLVIPTNDEAMGALARHHDRLSSTYRLACPEWESARYFLDKAEMLDVARAIGIPSPHCYGSAQESMLGDREVRFPVVIKPTSGYRFIARFGAKLFVANTRDELGEAIARLSQANLRAQVFDLIPGEDHRIYAYCTYINARNEPCGGLTIRKLRQGPPFFGSARVAEVVADVPVLREMTIEFLSRTGFRGVAAAEFKLDPRDGSYRFMEVNGRSVVYNGLLCKAGMDVAGLLWADYATGASELVRPNNWPGVWADLHSDLLYSFLYRRHDPISIRRFLAPYGRPTIDAVWSVSDPAPSIAQWRWSVRRGFEALRRDGVGKLLANHTRVQ
;
A
#
# COMPACT_ATOMS: atom_id res chain seq x y z
N MET A 1 -38.23 -23.81 -2.89
CA MET A 1 -38.03 -23.00 -1.68
C MET A 1 -37.00 -21.93 -1.98
N SER A 2 -37.46 -20.76 -2.42
CA SER A 2 -36.65 -19.59 -2.75
C SER A 2 -36.21 -18.92 -1.46
N GLY A 3 -34.99 -19.21 -0.99
CA GLY A 3 -34.36 -18.40 0.04
C GLY A 3 -34.23 -16.98 -0.48
N THR A 4 -34.87 -16.02 0.21
CA THR A 4 -34.67 -14.59 0.02
C THR A 4 -33.23 -14.24 0.43
N GLY A 5 -32.27 -14.62 -0.42
CA GLY A 5 -30.85 -14.36 -0.21
C GLY A 5 -30.58 -12.89 -0.47
N ARG A 6 -30.15 -12.17 0.56
CA ARG A 6 -29.60 -10.81 0.45
C ARG A 6 -28.49 -10.85 -0.61
N SER A 7 -28.51 -9.96 -1.61
CA SER A 7 -27.46 -9.91 -2.64
C SER A 7 -26.07 -9.86 -2.00
N PRO A 8 -25.07 -10.60 -2.54
CA PRO A 8 -23.75 -10.67 -1.93
C PRO A 8 -23.08 -9.30 -1.89
N GLY A 9 -22.76 -8.83 -0.68
CA GLY A 9 -22.07 -7.56 -0.45
C GLY A 9 -20.55 -7.72 -0.36
N ALA A 10 -19.90 -6.68 0.12
CA ALA A 10 -18.45 -6.66 0.37
C ALA A 10 -18.14 -6.13 1.78
N VAL A 11 -17.10 -6.67 2.41
CA VAL A 11 -16.54 -6.22 3.67
C VAL A 11 -15.13 -5.69 3.40
N VAL A 12 -14.93 -4.38 3.52
CA VAL A 12 -13.62 -3.74 3.32
C VAL A 12 -12.91 -3.64 4.67
N VAL A 13 -11.75 -4.30 4.80
CA VAL A 13 -10.95 -4.33 6.03
C VAL A 13 -9.81 -3.31 5.93
N GLY A 14 -9.84 -2.32 6.81
CA GLY A 14 -9.01 -1.12 6.74
C GLY A 14 -9.72 0.00 5.97
N GLY A 15 -9.84 1.16 6.60
CA GLY A 15 -10.74 2.23 6.15
C GLY A 15 -10.06 3.56 5.84
N TYR A 16 -8.74 3.61 5.64
CA TYR A 16 -8.10 4.85 5.20
C TYR A 16 -8.37 5.12 3.71
N ILE A 17 -7.48 5.84 3.02
CA ILE A 17 -7.66 6.24 1.62
C ILE A 17 -7.90 5.05 0.67
N ASN A 18 -7.11 3.97 0.83
CA ASN A 18 -7.25 2.77 0.00
C ASN A 18 -8.66 2.17 0.11
N GLY A 19 -9.11 1.93 1.35
CA GLY A 19 -10.45 1.39 1.61
C GLY A 19 -11.57 2.33 1.18
N LEU A 20 -11.43 3.65 1.37
CA LEU A 20 -12.43 4.62 0.93
C LEU A 20 -12.65 4.57 -0.58
N GLY A 21 -11.59 4.43 -1.37
CA GLY A 21 -11.68 4.29 -2.82
C GLY A 21 -12.46 3.05 -3.26
N LEU A 22 -12.21 1.90 -2.61
CA LEU A 22 -12.97 0.66 -2.84
C LEU A 22 -14.45 0.81 -2.42
N VAL A 23 -14.70 1.39 -1.25
CA VAL A 23 -16.07 1.63 -0.73
C VAL A 23 -16.88 2.46 -1.72
N ARG A 24 -16.30 3.52 -2.28
CA ARG A 24 -16.97 4.37 -3.27
C ARG A 24 -17.23 3.63 -4.59
N ALA A 25 -16.24 2.88 -5.09
CA ALA A 25 -16.37 2.15 -6.35
C ALA A 25 -17.42 1.01 -6.28
N LEU A 26 -17.49 0.31 -5.13
CA LEU A 26 -18.49 -0.73 -4.87
C LEU A 26 -19.87 -0.12 -4.62
N GLY A 27 -19.95 0.90 -3.77
CA GLY A 27 -21.22 1.57 -3.45
C GLY A 27 -21.87 2.21 -4.67
N ALA A 28 -21.09 2.82 -5.56
CA ALA A 28 -21.60 3.38 -6.82
C ALA A 28 -22.23 2.32 -7.75
N ARG A 29 -21.93 1.03 -7.56
CA ARG A 29 -22.56 -0.10 -8.26
C ARG A 29 -23.80 -0.65 -7.54
N GLY A 30 -24.20 -0.06 -6.41
CA GLY A 30 -25.29 -0.58 -5.58
C GLY A 30 -24.93 -1.85 -4.81
N ILE A 31 -23.64 -2.20 -4.71
CA ILE A 31 -23.18 -3.34 -3.90
C ILE A 31 -23.21 -2.90 -2.43
N PRO A 32 -23.86 -3.66 -1.52
CA PRO A 32 -23.81 -3.37 -0.08
C PRO A 32 -22.36 -3.44 0.44
N VAL A 33 -21.92 -2.42 1.18
CA VAL A 33 -20.54 -2.35 1.68
C VAL A 33 -20.51 -2.20 3.19
N ALA A 34 -19.88 -3.17 3.86
CA ALA A 34 -19.49 -3.05 5.25
C ALA A 34 -18.02 -2.60 5.36
N VAL A 35 -17.68 -1.82 6.39
CA VAL A 35 -16.29 -1.41 6.67
C VAL A 35 -15.87 -1.88 8.06
N ILE A 36 -14.72 -2.56 8.14
CA ILE A 36 -14.03 -2.82 9.40
C ILE A 36 -12.87 -1.83 9.50
N ALA A 37 -13.06 -0.78 10.32
CA ALA A 37 -12.00 0.16 10.64
C ALA A 37 -10.98 -0.52 11.56
N THR A 38 -9.70 -0.39 11.24
CA THR A 38 -8.57 -1.03 11.94
C THR A 38 -7.65 -0.03 12.60
N LYS A 39 -7.82 1.27 12.28
CA LYS A 39 -7.01 2.36 12.82
C LYS A 39 -7.89 3.55 13.22
N PRO A 40 -7.52 4.33 14.24
CA PRO A 40 -8.28 5.51 14.66
C PRO A 40 -8.41 6.60 13.59
N PHE A 41 -7.53 6.60 12.59
CA PHE A 41 -7.52 7.55 11.48
C PHE A 41 -8.24 7.01 10.23
N ASP A 42 -8.85 5.82 10.28
CA ASP A 42 -9.67 5.32 9.19
C ASP A 42 -10.90 6.22 9.00
N ILE A 43 -11.22 6.54 7.76
CA ILE A 43 -12.23 7.54 7.37
C ILE A 43 -13.39 6.96 6.56
N ALA A 44 -13.20 5.78 5.97
CA ALA A 44 -14.14 5.15 5.04
C ALA A 44 -15.49 4.84 5.69
N HIS A 45 -15.52 4.52 7.00
CA HIS A 45 -16.74 4.28 7.77
C HIS A 45 -17.69 5.51 7.83
N ARG A 46 -17.21 6.70 7.44
CA ARG A 46 -18.01 7.94 7.32
C ARG A 46 -18.61 8.15 5.94
N SER A 47 -18.25 7.34 4.96
CA SER A 47 -18.76 7.48 3.60
C SER A 47 -20.24 7.12 3.55
N ARG A 48 -21.02 7.87 2.77
CA ARG A 48 -22.45 7.61 2.57
C ARG A 48 -22.75 6.24 1.91
N TRP A 49 -21.74 5.61 1.33
CA TRP A 49 -21.84 4.32 0.66
C TRP A 49 -21.72 3.12 1.61
N VAL A 50 -21.39 3.36 2.88
CA VAL A 50 -21.25 2.32 3.89
C VAL A 50 -22.62 1.96 4.47
N THR A 51 -22.98 0.68 4.43
CA THR A 51 -24.22 0.15 4.99
C THR A 51 -24.06 -0.29 6.44
N GLU A 52 -22.91 -0.85 6.79
CA GLU A 52 -22.59 -1.34 8.14
C GLU A 52 -21.12 -1.04 8.45
N HIS A 53 -20.76 -0.78 9.71
CA HIS A 53 -19.36 -0.67 10.08
C HIS A 53 -19.08 -1.22 11.47
N ALA A 54 -17.82 -1.56 11.69
CA ALA A 54 -17.26 -1.96 12.97
C ALA A 54 -15.86 -1.38 13.12
N MET A 55 -15.37 -1.33 14.35
CA MET A 55 -14.00 -0.96 14.67
C MET A 55 -13.35 -2.09 15.47
N ILE A 56 -12.11 -2.41 15.11
CA ILE A 56 -11.25 -3.33 15.85
C ILE A 56 -9.91 -2.66 16.12
N ASP A 57 -9.27 -3.04 17.21
CA ASP A 57 -7.95 -2.56 17.60
C ASP A 57 -6.95 -3.74 17.65
N GLY A 58 -5.66 -3.44 17.49
CA GLY A 58 -4.59 -4.41 17.71
C GLY A 58 -4.38 -5.43 16.58
N LEU A 59 -4.88 -5.17 15.37
CA LEU A 59 -4.66 -6.05 14.20
C LEU A 59 -3.17 -6.22 13.86
N GLU A 60 -2.34 -5.23 14.17
CA GLU A 60 -0.88 -5.28 14.06
C GLU A 60 -0.21 -6.28 15.02
N HIS A 61 -0.94 -6.74 16.03
CA HIS A 61 -0.44 -7.62 17.09
C HIS A 61 -1.08 -9.01 17.02
N SER A 62 -2.35 -9.09 16.69
CA SER A 62 -3.09 -10.35 16.61
C SER A 62 -4.18 -10.27 15.53
N ALA A 63 -4.39 -11.38 14.82
CA ALA A 63 -5.51 -11.53 13.89
C ALA A 63 -6.85 -11.69 14.63
N GLU A 64 -6.83 -12.11 15.89
CA GLU A 64 -8.03 -12.53 16.64
C GLU A 64 -9.17 -11.50 16.62
N PRO A 65 -8.95 -10.18 16.86
CA PRO A 65 -10.03 -9.21 16.81
C PRO A 65 -10.78 -9.17 15.48
N LEU A 66 -10.08 -9.38 14.36
CA LEU A 66 -10.69 -9.47 13.04
C LEU A 66 -11.46 -10.78 12.87
N ILE A 67 -10.84 -11.91 13.23
CA ILE A 67 -11.43 -13.24 13.07
C ILE A 67 -12.70 -13.37 13.90
N SER A 68 -12.67 -13.03 15.21
CA SER A 68 -13.87 -13.16 16.04
C SER A 68 -14.98 -12.19 15.61
N LEU A 69 -14.65 -11.02 15.05
CA LEU A 69 -15.66 -10.12 14.49
C LEU A 69 -16.33 -10.72 13.25
N LEU A 70 -15.55 -11.29 12.33
CA LEU A 70 -16.09 -11.98 11.15
C LEU A 70 -17.00 -13.13 11.59
N GLU A 71 -16.57 -13.98 12.51
CA GLU A 71 -17.41 -15.08 13.01
C GLU A 71 -18.71 -14.62 13.64
N ARG A 72 -18.69 -13.55 14.45
CA ARG A 72 -19.93 -12.96 15.01
C ARG A 72 -20.86 -12.40 13.93
N ARG A 73 -20.33 -12.02 12.76
CA ARG A 73 -21.08 -11.46 11.62
C ARG A 73 -21.40 -12.50 10.54
N ALA A 74 -21.03 -13.76 10.74
CA ALA A 74 -21.19 -14.85 9.77
C ALA A 74 -22.62 -14.95 9.23
N ALA A 75 -23.63 -14.89 10.09
CA ALA A 75 -25.04 -14.98 9.68
C ALA A 75 -25.47 -13.81 8.78
N GLY A 76 -25.00 -12.59 9.05
CA GLY A 76 -25.40 -11.38 8.33
C GLY A 76 -24.62 -11.13 7.04
N TRP A 77 -23.39 -11.64 6.96
CA TRP A 77 -22.46 -11.42 5.84
C TRP A 77 -22.07 -12.72 5.12
N LYS A 78 -22.85 -13.80 5.29
CA LYS A 78 -22.57 -15.07 4.62
C LYS A 78 -22.46 -14.88 3.10
N GLY A 79 -21.38 -15.37 2.52
CA GLY A 79 -21.08 -15.27 1.08
C GLY A 79 -20.61 -13.90 0.60
N TRP A 80 -20.44 -12.91 1.50
CA TRP A 80 -19.89 -11.61 1.14
C TRP A 80 -18.39 -11.71 0.84
N LEU A 81 -17.91 -10.79 0.00
CA LEU A 81 -16.50 -10.66 -0.34
C LEU A 81 -15.74 -9.85 0.71
N VAL A 82 -14.75 -10.45 1.38
CA VAL A 82 -13.88 -9.76 2.34
C VAL A 82 -12.62 -9.27 1.62
N ILE A 83 -12.36 -7.97 1.65
CA ILE A 83 -11.29 -7.30 0.89
C ILE A 83 -10.29 -6.65 1.86
N PRO A 84 -9.05 -7.16 1.97
CA PRO A 84 -8.01 -6.49 2.74
C PRO A 84 -7.45 -5.27 2.00
N THR A 85 -7.19 -4.19 2.74
CA THR A 85 -6.64 -2.95 2.18
C THR A 85 -5.25 -2.60 2.70
N ASN A 86 -4.73 -3.40 3.63
CA ASN A 86 -3.39 -3.33 4.18
C ASN A 86 -2.82 -4.75 4.41
N ASP A 87 -1.52 -4.80 4.67
CA ASP A 87 -0.76 -6.04 4.73
C ASP A 87 -1.11 -6.83 6.01
N GLU A 88 -1.46 -6.14 7.10
CA GLU A 88 -1.91 -6.78 8.34
C GLU A 88 -3.24 -7.52 8.15
N ALA A 89 -4.21 -6.90 7.49
CA ALA A 89 -5.48 -7.55 7.16
C ALA A 89 -5.28 -8.70 6.16
N MET A 90 -4.45 -8.50 5.13
CA MET A 90 -4.13 -9.56 4.17
C MET A 90 -3.50 -10.77 4.87
N GLY A 91 -2.50 -10.56 5.73
CA GLY A 91 -1.85 -11.62 6.49
C GLY A 91 -2.78 -12.30 7.50
N ALA A 92 -3.69 -11.55 8.14
CA ALA A 92 -4.68 -12.13 9.05
C ALA A 92 -5.67 -13.05 8.31
N LEU A 93 -6.17 -12.61 7.14
CA LEU A 93 -7.08 -13.41 6.32
C LEU A 93 -6.39 -14.62 5.71
N ALA A 94 -5.19 -14.47 5.12
CA ALA A 94 -4.45 -15.55 4.49
C ALA A 94 -4.13 -16.70 5.47
N ARG A 95 -3.73 -16.39 6.71
CA ARG A 95 -3.43 -17.40 7.74
C ARG A 95 -4.66 -18.14 8.26
N HIS A 96 -5.85 -17.57 8.06
CA HIS A 96 -7.13 -18.17 8.48
C HIS A 96 -8.02 -18.46 7.27
N HIS A 97 -7.42 -18.63 6.10
CA HIS A 97 -8.14 -18.74 4.83
C HIS A 97 -9.13 -19.91 4.86
N ASP A 98 -8.70 -21.11 5.25
CA ASP A 98 -9.55 -22.31 5.32
C ASP A 98 -10.73 -22.16 6.28
N ARG A 99 -10.48 -21.55 7.44
CA ARG A 99 -11.51 -21.31 8.46
C ARG A 99 -12.59 -20.36 7.92
N LEU A 100 -12.17 -19.27 7.28
CA LEU A 100 -13.07 -18.20 6.84
C LEU A 100 -13.74 -18.46 5.48
N SER A 101 -13.09 -19.19 4.58
CA SER A 101 -13.58 -19.47 3.22
C SER A 101 -14.85 -20.33 3.20
N SER A 102 -15.14 -21.06 4.28
CA SER A 102 -16.40 -21.78 4.50
C SER A 102 -17.62 -20.86 4.57
N THR A 103 -17.42 -19.60 4.96
CA THR A 103 -18.49 -18.61 5.21
C THR A 103 -18.41 -17.42 4.25
N TYR A 104 -17.19 -17.01 3.88
CA TYR A 104 -16.90 -15.79 3.13
C TYR A 104 -16.18 -16.09 1.82
N ARG A 105 -16.29 -15.16 0.87
CA ARG A 105 -15.36 -15.11 -0.26
C ARG A 105 -14.20 -14.20 0.13
N LEU A 106 -12.96 -14.65 -0.01
CA LEU A 106 -11.79 -13.89 0.44
C LEU A 106 -11.03 -13.33 -0.77
N ALA A 107 -10.94 -12.02 -0.90
CA ALA A 107 -10.10 -11.37 -1.92
C ALA A 107 -8.62 -11.37 -1.51
N CYS A 108 -8.12 -12.54 -1.14
CA CYS A 108 -6.79 -12.78 -0.63
C CYS A 108 -6.43 -14.24 -0.96
N PRO A 109 -5.24 -14.52 -1.50
CA PRO A 109 -4.83 -15.90 -1.71
C PRO A 109 -4.53 -16.60 -0.37
N GLU A 110 -4.37 -17.92 -0.44
CA GLU A 110 -3.85 -18.76 0.66
C GLU A 110 -2.44 -18.31 1.10
N TRP A 111 -2.05 -18.73 2.30
CA TRP A 111 -0.80 -18.28 2.93
C TRP A 111 0.45 -18.57 2.09
N GLU A 112 0.47 -19.71 1.39
CA GLU A 112 1.53 -20.21 0.54
C GLU A 112 1.92 -19.21 -0.56
N SER A 113 0.92 -18.48 -1.08
CA SER A 113 1.09 -17.40 -2.06
C SER A 113 1.22 -16.05 -1.37
N ALA A 114 0.37 -15.75 -0.39
CA ALA A 114 0.32 -14.45 0.29
C ALA A 114 1.65 -14.05 0.94
N ARG A 115 2.42 -15.02 1.47
CA ARG A 115 3.72 -14.76 2.11
C ARG A 115 4.70 -14.01 1.22
N TYR A 116 4.70 -14.25 -0.09
CA TYR A 116 5.58 -13.57 -1.05
C TYR A 116 5.24 -12.08 -1.22
N PHE A 117 4.06 -11.65 -0.81
CA PHE A 117 3.60 -10.26 -0.87
C PHE A 117 3.75 -9.55 0.48
N LEU A 118 3.94 -10.30 1.56
CA LEU A 118 4.02 -9.80 2.93
C LEU A 118 5.47 -9.80 3.46
N ASP A 119 6.31 -10.72 2.99
CA ASP A 119 7.73 -10.78 3.34
C ASP A 119 8.61 -10.28 2.18
N LYS A 120 9.29 -9.15 2.42
CA LYS A 120 10.16 -8.50 1.42
C LYS A 120 11.41 -9.32 1.09
N ALA A 121 11.90 -10.16 2.00
CA ALA A 121 13.02 -11.06 1.73
C ALA A 121 12.58 -12.09 0.68
N GLU A 122 11.51 -12.82 0.99
CA GLU A 122 10.99 -13.88 0.12
C GLU A 122 10.59 -13.31 -1.25
N MET A 123 9.96 -12.14 -1.27
CA MET A 123 9.61 -11.41 -2.49
C MET A 123 10.83 -11.16 -3.38
N LEU A 124 11.91 -10.62 -2.80
CA LEU A 124 13.12 -10.31 -3.55
C LEU A 124 13.90 -11.56 -3.94
N ASP A 125 13.82 -12.63 -3.14
CA ASP A 125 14.44 -13.92 -3.47
C ASP A 125 13.77 -14.54 -4.70
N VAL A 126 12.43 -14.53 -4.76
CA VAL A 126 11.67 -14.94 -5.94
C VAL A 126 12.04 -14.08 -7.14
N ALA A 127 12.04 -12.75 -7.01
CA ALA A 127 12.37 -11.84 -8.10
C ALA A 127 13.78 -12.12 -8.68
N ARG A 128 14.78 -12.36 -7.81
CA ARG A 128 16.13 -12.72 -8.23
C ARG A 128 16.19 -14.09 -8.91
N ALA A 129 15.48 -15.09 -8.38
CA ALA A 129 15.45 -16.43 -8.95
C ALA A 129 14.90 -16.46 -10.39
N ILE A 130 13.99 -15.54 -10.72
CA ILE A 130 13.41 -15.41 -12.07
C ILE A 130 14.06 -14.32 -12.92
N GLY A 131 15.19 -13.76 -12.47
CA GLY A 131 16.00 -12.81 -13.25
C GLY A 131 15.44 -11.38 -13.33
N ILE A 132 14.50 -10.99 -12.47
CA ILE A 132 14.01 -9.61 -12.40
C ILE A 132 15.08 -8.73 -11.73
N PRO A 133 15.54 -7.64 -12.37
CA PRO A 133 16.49 -6.73 -11.76
C PRO A 133 15.94 -6.13 -10.46
N SER A 134 16.63 -6.35 -9.35
CA SER A 134 16.25 -5.84 -8.03
C SER A 134 17.44 -5.19 -7.31
N PRO A 135 17.24 -4.41 -6.23
CA PRO A 135 18.33 -4.01 -5.35
C PRO A 135 19.09 -5.24 -4.83
N HIS A 136 20.41 -5.12 -4.70
CA HIS A 136 21.21 -6.17 -4.08
C HIS A 136 20.87 -6.28 -2.59
N CYS A 137 20.68 -7.49 -2.08
CA CYS A 137 20.48 -7.76 -0.66
C CYS A 137 21.80 -8.26 -0.05
N TYR A 138 22.35 -7.51 0.90
CA TYR A 138 23.57 -7.90 1.60
C TYR A 138 23.33 -8.89 2.74
N GLY A 139 22.06 -9.14 3.11
CA GLY A 139 21.66 -10.08 4.17
C GLY A 139 21.00 -9.41 5.37
N SER A 140 20.84 -10.18 6.45
CA SER A 140 20.24 -9.69 7.69
C SER A 140 21.21 -8.76 8.42
N ALA A 141 20.73 -7.59 8.86
CA ALA A 141 21.47 -6.62 9.66
C ALA A 141 22.01 -7.18 11.00
N GLN A 142 21.58 -8.38 11.40
CA GLN A 142 22.00 -9.06 12.62
C GLN A 142 23.17 -10.03 12.39
N GLU A 143 23.54 -10.32 11.14
CA GLU A 143 24.66 -11.19 10.83
C GLU A 143 25.98 -10.47 11.11
N SER A 144 26.84 -11.07 11.96
CA SER A 144 28.18 -10.54 12.26
C SER A 144 29.05 -10.40 11.02
N MET A 145 28.87 -11.30 10.04
CA MET A 145 29.64 -11.34 8.80
C MET A 145 29.36 -10.18 7.84
N LEU A 146 28.31 -9.36 8.06
CA LEU A 146 28.11 -8.13 7.29
C LEU A 146 29.30 -7.17 7.41
N GLY A 147 30.01 -7.21 8.54
CA GLY A 147 31.24 -6.45 8.75
C GLY A 147 32.33 -6.78 7.73
N ASP A 148 32.41 -8.06 7.32
CA ASP A 148 33.48 -8.57 6.45
C ASP A 148 33.11 -8.56 4.96
N ARG A 149 31.83 -8.33 4.63
CA ARG A 149 31.37 -8.26 3.24
C ARG A 149 31.74 -6.93 2.58
N GLU A 150 32.07 -6.97 1.30
CA GLU A 150 32.18 -5.78 0.46
C GLU A 150 30.77 -5.20 0.25
N VAL A 151 30.48 -4.07 0.89
CA VAL A 151 29.19 -3.37 0.81
C VAL A 151 29.37 -2.10 -0.01
N ARG A 152 28.53 -1.91 -1.04
CA ARG A 152 28.51 -0.68 -1.83
C ARG A 152 27.53 0.30 -1.21
N PHE A 153 28.04 1.45 -0.80
CA PHE A 153 27.24 2.51 -0.19
C PHE A 153 26.72 3.50 -1.25
N PRO A 154 25.58 4.18 -1.00
CA PRO A 154 24.73 4.08 0.20
C PRO A 154 23.84 2.83 0.21
N VAL A 155 23.47 2.37 1.42
CA VAL A 155 22.55 1.26 1.66
C VAL A 155 21.31 1.70 2.42
N VAL A 156 20.23 0.94 2.27
CA VAL A 156 19.00 1.07 3.06
C VAL A 156 18.84 -0.13 3.99
N ILE A 157 18.49 0.14 5.24
CA ILE A 157 18.23 -0.85 6.27
C ILE A 157 16.72 -0.93 6.48
N LYS A 158 16.08 -1.94 5.89
CA LYS A 158 14.63 -2.13 5.91
C LYS A 158 14.22 -3.07 7.04
N PRO A 159 13.33 -2.67 7.96
CA PRO A 159 12.89 -3.53 9.05
C PRO A 159 12.00 -4.67 8.56
N THR A 160 12.06 -5.82 9.23
CA THR A 160 11.09 -6.91 9.04
C THR A 160 9.70 -6.51 9.55
N SER A 161 9.62 -5.67 10.58
CA SER A 161 8.36 -5.12 11.11
C SER A 161 8.34 -3.59 11.00
N GLY A 162 7.68 -3.07 9.96
CA GLY A 162 7.55 -1.63 9.73
C GLY A 162 6.86 -0.89 10.88
N TYR A 163 5.77 -1.46 11.42
CA TYR A 163 5.03 -0.86 12.53
C TYR A 163 5.89 -0.66 13.78
N ARG A 164 6.57 -1.72 14.26
CA ARG A 164 7.43 -1.63 15.44
C ARG A 164 8.59 -0.68 15.23
N PHE A 165 9.13 -0.64 14.01
CA PHE A 165 10.23 0.25 13.66
C PHE A 165 9.81 1.72 13.67
N ILE A 166 8.66 2.06 13.06
CA ILE A 166 8.09 3.42 13.10
C ILE A 166 7.76 3.83 14.54
N ALA A 167 7.13 2.95 15.32
CA ALA A 167 6.82 3.24 16.72
C ALA A 167 8.07 3.54 17.55
N ARG A 168 9.19 2.85 17.28
CA ARG A 168 10.45 2.98 18.02
C ARG A 168 11.33 4.13 17.56
N PHE A 169 11.38 4.39 16.26
CA PHE A 169 12.36 5.31 15.65
C PHE A 169 11.72 6.48 14.89
N GLY A 170 10.41 6.50 14.70
CA GLY A 170 9.71 7.49 13.88
C GLY A 170 9.91 7.31 12.37
N ALA A 171 11.01 6.70 11.92
CA ALA A 171 11.32 6.46 10.51
C ALA A 171 10.74 5.13 9.99
N LYS A 172 10.63 4.98 8.65
CA LYS A 172 10.25 3.70 8.02
C LYS A 172 11.44 2.77 7.77
N LEU A 173 12.63 3.34 7.66
CA LEU A 173 13.91 2.65 7.44
C LEU A 173 15.07 3.56 7.85
N PHE A 174 16.28 3.02 7.88
CA PHE A 174 17.51 3.83 7.95
C PHE A 174 18.22 3.84 6.60
N VAL A 175 18.97 4.91 6.34
CA VAL A 175 19.94 5.02 5.26
C VAL A 175 21.31 5.10 5.92
N ALA A 176 22.29 4.38 5.37
CA ALA A 176 23.69 4.51 5.74
C ALA A 176 24.51 4.81 4.49
N ASN A 177 25.23 5.92 4.50
CA ASN A 177 26.12 6.37 3.43
C ASN A 177 27.54 5.83 3.60
N THR A 178 27.86 5.35 4.80
CA THR A 178 29.18 4.84 5.15
C THR A 178 29.07 3.56 5.97
N ARG A 179 30.20 2.84 6.08
CA ARG A 179 30.29 1.63 6.91
C ARG A 179 30.05 1.94 8.39
N ASP A 180 30.53 3.07 8.88
CA ASP A 180 30.35 3.49 10.27
C ASP A 180 28.87 3.76 10.56
N GLU A 181 28.17 4.49 9.69
CA GLU A 181 26.72 4.72 9.80
C GLU A 181 25.92 3.40 9.78
N LEU A 182 26.35 2.41 8.99
CA LEU A 182 25.73 1.09 8.98
C LEU A 182 25.94 0.38 10.33
N GLY A 183 27.15 0.43 10.90
CA GLY A 183 27.45 -0.10 12.22
C GLY A 183 26.59 0.52 13.32
N GLU A 184 26.42 1.85 13.29
CA GLU A 184 25.55 2.57 14.22
C GLU A 184 24.08 2.17 14.06
N ALA A 185 23.59 2.03 12.83
CA ALA A 185 22.24 1.57 12.55
C ALA A 185 21.98 0.16 13.09
N ILE A 186 22.94 -0.75 12.92
CA ILE A 186 22.88 -2.13 13.44
C ILE A 186 22.87 -2.13 14.98
N ALA A 187 23.72 -1.33 15.63
CA ALA A 187 23.74 -1.21 17.08
C ALA A 187 22.38 -0.72 17.64
N ARG A 188 21.77 0.28 16.99
CA ARG A 188 20.45 0.79 17.35
C ARG A 188 19.35 -0.25 17.18
N LEU A 189 19.41 -1.05 16.12
CA LEU A 189 18.47 -2.17 15.89
C LEU A 189 18.58 -3.23 16.99
N SER A 190 19.81 -3.60 17.35
CA SER A 190 20.10 -4.57 18.42
C SER A 190 19.52 -4.10 19.76
N GLN A 191 19.77 -2.84 20.15
CA GLN A 191 19.21 -2.24 21.36
C GLN A 191 17.67 -2.20 21.38
N ALA A 192 17.04 -2.12 20.21
CA ALA A 192 15.60 -2.12 20.08
C ALA A 192 14.98 -3.52 19.95
N ASN A 193 15.81 -4.57 19.87
CA ASN A 193 15.39 -5.94 19.54
C ASN A 193 14.52 -5.98 18.26
N LEU A 194 15.00 -5.29 17.21
CA LEU A 194 14.36 -5.23 15.90
C LEU A 194 15.24 -5.88 14.84
N ARG A 195 14.61 -6.66 13.95
CA ARG A 195 15.28 -7.29 12.81
C ARG A 195 15.13 -6.45 11.56
N ALA A 196 16.14 -6.49 10.70
CA ALA A 196 16.16 -5.77 9.45
C ALA A 196 17.03 -6.48 8.41
N GLN A 197 16.88 -6.09 7.15
CA GLN A 197 17.73 -6.49 6.04
C GLN A 197 18.39 -5.27 5.40
N VAL A 198 19.59 -5.47 4.88
CA VAL A 198 20.42 -4.42 4.26
C VAL A 198 20.38 -4.57 2.75
N PHE A 199 20.03 -3.50 2.04
CA PHE A 199 19.94 -3.47 0.58
C PHE A 199 20.69 -2.29 -0.02
N ASP A 200 21.09 -2.40 -1.28
CA ASP A 200 21.49 -1.25 -2.08
C ASP A 200 20.40 -0.17 -2.07
N LEU A 201 20.81 1.10 -1.96
CA LEU A 201 19.93 2.22 -2.23
C LEU A 201 19.90 2.48 -3.74
N ILE A 202 18.71 2.38 -4.35
CA ILE A 202 18.52 2.78 -5.75
C ILE A 202 18.36 4.31 -5.80
N PRO A 203 19.27 5.06 -6.47
CA PRO A 203 19.28 6.51 -6.43
C PRO A 203 18.12 7.13 -7.21
N GLY A 204 17.93 8.43 -7.03
CA GLY A 204 16.93 9.23 -7.75
C GLY A 204 15.70 9.59 -6.92
N GLU A 205 14.97 10.58 -7.41
CA GLU A 205 13.79 11.17 -6.77
C GLU A 205 12.50 10.36 -7.03
N ASP A 206 11.41 10.75 -6.36
CA ASP A 206 10.11 10.06 -6.42
C ASP A 206 9.53 9.92 -7.84
N HIS A 207 9.75 10.89 -8.74
CA HIS A 207 9.27 10.84 -10.12
C HIS A 207 9.87 9.71 -10.99
N ARG A 208 10.87 9.00 -10.46
CA ARG A 208 11.46 7.83 -11.08
C ARG A 208 10.82 6.53 -10.60
N ILE A 209 9.80 6.61 -9.75
CA ILE A 209 9.07 5.45 -9.26
C ILE A 209 7.86 5.21 -10.15
N TYR A 210 7.82 4.01 -10.68
CA TYR A 210 6.76 3.50 -11.52
C TYR A 210 6.09 2.32 -10.83
N ALA A 211 4.81 2.10 -11.10
CA ALA A 211 4.13 0.89 -10.69
C ALA A 211 3.34 0.33 -11.87
N TYR A 212 3.39 -0.98 -12.07
CA TYR A 212 2.46 -1.66 -12.97
C TYR A 212 1.34 -2.26 -12.13
N CYS A 213 0.14 -1.72 -12.31
CA CYS A 213 -1.06 -2.18 -11.62
C CYS A 213 -1.85 -3.10 -12.55
N THR A 214 -2.26 -4.27 -12.06
CA THR A 214 -2.99 -5.27 -12.84
C THR A 214 -3.99 -6.02 -11.96
N TYR A 215 -4.88 -6.77 -12.60
CA TYR A 215 -5.76 -7.73 -11.95
C TYR A 215 -5.55 -9.11 -12.57
N ILE A 216 -5.27 -10.13 -11.75
CA ILE A 216 -5.19 -11.53 -12.18
C ILE A 216 -6.46 -12.26 -11.76
N ASN A 217 -7.16 -12.88 -12.72
CA ASN A 217 -8.40 -13.62 -12.47
C ASN A 217 -8.17 -15.05 -11.94
N ALA A 218 -9.27 -15.76 -11.67
CA ALA A 218 -9.24 -17.19 -11.27
C ALA A 218 -8.56 -18.14 -12.27
N ARG A 219 -8.41 -17.73 -13.53
CA ARG A 219 -7.77 -18.50 -14.62
C ARG A 219 -6.29 -18.16 -14.79
N ASN A 220 -5.71 -17.37 -13.88
CA ASN A 220 -4.35 -16.84 -13.95
C ASN A 220 -4.09 -15.95 -15.17
N GLU A 221 -5.14 -15.28 -15.67
CA GLU A 221 -5.05 -14.36 -16.81
C GLU A 221 -5.10 -12.90 -16.32
N PRO A 222 -4.28 -12.00 -16.89
CA PRO A 222 -4.38 -10.57 -16.63
C PRO A 222 -5.64 -9.98 -17.28
N CYS A 223 -6.48 -9.33 -16.48
CA CYS A 223 -7.71 -8.66 -16.92
C CYS A 223 -7.50 -7.21 -17.39
N GLY A 224 -6.26 -6.77 -17.56
CA GLY A 224 -5.90 -5.40 -17.92
C GLY A 224 -4.85 -4.83 -16.97
N GLY A 225 -4.20 -3.73 -17.37
CA GLY A 225 -3.18 -3.12 -16.54
C GLY A 225 -2.83 -1.70 -16.93
N LEU A 226 -2.27 -0.96 -15.97
CA LEU A 226 -1.89 0.45 -16.09
C LEU A 226 -0.48 0.66 -15.55
N THR A 227 0.30 1.46 -16.26
CA THR A 227 1.55 1.99 -15.74
C THR A 227 1.28 3.31 -15.04
N ILE A 228 1.64 3.37 -13.76
CA ILE A 228 1.50 4.53 -12.89
C ILE A 228 2.88 5.12 -12.64
N ARG A 229 3.00 6.45 -12.67
CA ARG A 229 4.18 7.17 -12.18
C ARG A 229 3.82 7.93 -10.92
N LYS A 230 4.59 7.73 -9.85
CA LYS A 230 4.48 8.56 -8.65
C LYS A 230 5.20 9.87 -8.91
N LEU A 231 4.53 11.00 -8.74
CA LEU A 231 5.17 12.31 -8.86
C LEU A 231 5.76 12.79 -7.53
N ARG A 232 5.14 12.38 -6.42
CA ARG A 232 5.56 12.71 -5.05
C ARG A 232 5.17 11.61 -4.07
N GLN A 233 5.99 11.44 -3.02
CA GLN A 233 5.70 10.56 -1.88
C GLN A 233 5.78 11.28 -0.54
N GLY A 234 5.10 10.71 0.47
CA GLY A 234 5.09 11.20 1.85
C GLY A 234 5.39 10.07 2.83
N PRO A 235 6.48 10.15 3.63
CA PRO A 235 7.61 11.09 3.52
C PRO A 235 8.34 11.02 2.16
N PRO A 236 9.12 12.04 1.75
CA PRO A 236 9.94 11.98 0.54
C PRO A 236 10.87 10.76 0.52
N PHE A 237 11.17 10.23 -0.68
CA PHE A 237 12.03 9.07 -0.95
C PHE A 237 11.52 7.70 -0.47
N PHE A 238 10.92 7.61 0.72
CA PHE A 238 10.53 6.36 1.37
C PHE A 238 9.07 6.40 1.89
N GLY A 239 8.18 6.93 1.06
CA GLY A 239 6.80 7.24 1.43
C GLY A 239 5.76 6.44 0.69
N SER A 240 4.51 6.83 0.93
CA SER A 240 3.38 6.43 0.09
C SER A 240 3.12 7.52 -0.95
N ALA A 241 2.53 7.16 -2.09
CA ALA A 241 2.19 8.13 -3.13
C ALA A 241 1.31 9.27 -2.56
N ARG A 242 1.71 10.53 -2.81
CA ARG A 242 0.90 11.73 -2.56
C ARG A 242 0.29 12.24 -3.85
N VAL A 243 1.03 12.18 -4.94
CA VAL A 243 0.56 12.55 -6.28
C VAL A 243 1.02 11.49 -7.26
N ALA A 244 0.11 11.02 -8.10
CA ALA A 244 0.36 9.97 -9.09
C ALA A 244 -0.41 10.24 -10.38
N GLU A 245 0.08 9.69 -11.48
CA GLU A 245 -0.54 9.80 -12.80
C GLU A 245 -0.42 8.49 -13.56
N VAL A 246 -1.30 8.31 -14.54
CA VAL A 246 -1.15 7.27 -15.56
C VAL A 246 -0.14 7.75 -16.59
N VAL A 247 0.76 6.87 -17.02
CA VAL A 247 1.67 7.09 -18.13
C VAL A 247 1.46 6.03 -19.20
N ALA A 248 2.07 6.25 -20.37
CA ALA A 248 2.08 5.25 -21.43
C ALA A 248 2.62 3.90 -20.89
N ASP A 249 2.10 2.82 -21.45
CA ASP A 249 2.52 1.47 -21.09
C ASP A 249 4.04 1.30 -21.25
N VAL A 250 4.65 0.67 -20.24
CA VAL A 250 6.07 0.33 -20.23
C VAL A 250 6.17 -1.19 -20.25
N PRO A 251 6.33 -1.82 -21.44
CA PRO A 251 6.22 -3.27 -21.62
C PRO A 251 7.05 -4.10 -20.64
N VAL A 252 8.29 -3.68 -20.37
CA VAL A 252 9.18 -4.39 -19.45
C VAL A 252 8.63 -4.44 -18.02
N LEU A 253 7.92 -3.39 -17.55
CA LEU A 253 7.29 -3.41 -16.23
C LEU A 253 6.11 -4.38 -16.19
N ARG A 254 5.29 -4.42 -17.25
CA ARG A 254 4.22 -5.40 -17.39
C ARG A 254 4.78 -6.82 -17.35
N GLU A 255 5.75 -7.12 -18.19
CA GLU A 255 6.32 -8.46 -18.34
C GLU A 255 6.92 -8.96 -17.03
N MET A 256 7.76 -8.16 -16.36
CA MET A 256 8.32 -8.51 -15.06
C MET A 256 7.22 -8.72 -14.01
N THR A 257 6.16 -7.90 -14.03
CA THR A 257 5.04 -8.05 -13.08
C THR A 257 4.26 -9.33 -13.32
N ILE A 258 3.90 -9.63 -14.57
CA ILE A 258 3.13 -10.83 -14.91
C ILE A 258 3.93 -12.10 -14.62
N GLU A 259 5.22 -12.12 -14.94
CA GLU A 259 6.09 -13.27 -14.61
C GLU A 259 6.17 -13.49 -13.10
N PHE A 260 6.36 -12.43 -12.30
CA PHE A 260 6.38 -12.54 -10.84
C PHE A 260 5.06 -13.10 -10.29
N LEU A 261 3.92 -12.57 -10.74
CA LEU A 261 2.60 -13.00 -10.28
C LEU A 261 2.30 -14.45 -10.68
N SER A 262 2.69 -14.85 -11.90
CA SER A 262 2.54 -16.23 -12.37
C SER A 262 3.36 -17.20 -11.52
N ARG A 263 4.56 -16.82 -11.09
CA ARG A 263 5.47 -17.66 -10.30
C ARG A 263 5.03 -17.85 -8.86
N THR A 264 4.30 -16.87 -8.33
CA THR A 264 3.78 -16.86 -6.96
C THR A 264 2.34 -17.37 -6.85
N GLY A 265 1.71 -17.75 -7.98
CA GLY A 265 0.34 -18.25 -8.02
C GLY A 265 -0.68 -17.21 -7.53
N PHE A 266 -0.41 -15.92 -7.76
CA PHE A 266 -1.23 -14.84 -7.21
C PHE A 266 -2.50 -14.60 -8.03
N ARG A 267 -3.63 -14.46 -7.33
CA ARG A 267 -4.92 -14.01 -7.86
C ARG A 267 -5.36 -12.73 -7.17
N GLY A 268 -5.87 -11.77 -7.93
CA GLY A 268 -6.45 -10.53 -7.43
C GLY A 268 -5.73 -9.28 -7.94
N VAL A 269 -5.88 -8.18 -7.21
CA VAL A 269 -5.25 -6.90 -7.54
C VAL A 269 -3.79 -6.91 -7.13
N ALA A 270 -2.90 -6.59 -8.06
CA ALA A 270 -1.47 -6.44 -7.79
C ALA A 270 -0.94 -5.10 -8.29
N ALA A 271 0.01 -4.52 -7.56
CA ALA A 271 0.77 -3.36 -7.99
C ALA A 271 2.25 -3.57 -7.70
N ALA A 272 3.02 -3.90 -8.74
CA ALA A 272 4.46 -4.06 -8.67
C ALA A 272 5.13 -2.70 -8.88
N GLU A 273 5.96 -2.31 -7.91
CA GLU A 273 6.67 -1.04 -7.88
C GLU A 273 8.12 -1.22 -8.34
N PHE A 274 8.55 -0.30 -9.19
CA PHE A 274 9.86 -0.25 -9.78
C PHE A 274 10.44 1.15 -9.63
N LYS A 275 11.76 1.26 -9.52
CA LYS A 275 12.46 2.53 -9.59
C LYS A 275 13.41 2.55 -10.78
N LEU A 276 13.30 3.58 -11.61
CA LEU A 276 14.19 3.80 -12.74
C LEU A 276 15.56 4.28 -12.24
N ASP A 277 16.56 3.42 -12.37
CA ASP A 277 17.93 3.69 -11.94
C ASP A 277 18.61 4.66 -12.92
N PRO A 278 19.00 5.86 -12.51
CA PRO A 278 19.67 6.82 -13.39
C PRO A 278 21.07 6.39 -13.83
N ARG A 279 21.69 5.40 -13.16
CA ARG A 279 23.08 5.00 -13.45
C ARG A 279 23.19 4.20 -14.75
N ASP A 280 22.18 3.42 -15.07
CA ASP A 280 22.16 2.53 -16.23
C ASP A 280 20.84 2.54 -17.03
N GLY A 281 19.82 3.27 -16.56
CA GLY A 281 18.51 3.36 -17.22
C GLY A 281 17.61 2.15 -17.01
N SER A 282 17.97 1.20 -16.14
CA SER A 282 17.17 0.01 -15.86
C SER A 282 16.11 0.24 -14.79
N TYR A 283 15.02 -0.52 -14.84
CA TYR A 283 14.00 -0.52 -13.79
C TYR A 283 14.32 -1.57 -12.73
N ARG A 284 14.46 -1.13 -11.48
CA ARG A 284 14.75 -1.98 -10.32
C ARG A 284 13.46 -2.30 -9.58
N PHE A 285 13.12 -3.58 -9.48
CA PHE A 285 11.97 -4.08 -8.73
C PHE A 285 12.13 -3.81 -7.24
N MET A 286 11.20 -3.05 -6.67
CA MET A 286 11.26 -2.57 -5.29
C MET A 286 10.39 -3.42 -4.37
N GLU A 287 9.14 -3.66 -4.78
CA GLU A 287 8.16 -4.50 -4.08
C GLU A 287 6.94 -4.76 -4.97
N VAL A 288 6.08 -5.72 -4.59
CA VAL A 288 4.74 -5.88 -5.16
C VAL A 288 3.70 -5.93 -4.06
N ASN A 289 2.65 -5.11 -4.20
CA ASN A 289 1.53 -5.10 -3.28
C ASN A 289 0.46 -6.07 -3.78
N GLY A 290 0.19 -7.15 -3.04
CA GLY A 290 -0.85 -8.14 -3.35
C GLY A 290 -2.27 -7.70 -2.94
N ARG A 291 -2.54 -6.40 -3.05
CA ARG A 291 -3.79 -5.74 -2.64
C ARG A 291 -4.00 -4.47 -3.44
N SER A 292 -5.18 -3.86 -3.30
CA SER A 292 -5.44 -2.53 -3.85
C SER A 292 -4.47 -1.47 -3.32
N VAL A 293 -4.39 -0.36 -4.04
CA VAL A 293 -3.47 0.76 -3.81
C VAL A 293 -4.23 2.04 -3.44
N VAL A 294 -3.58 2.94 -2.71
CA VAL A 294 -4.18 4.21 -2.25
C VAL A 294 -4.74 5.07 -3.39
N TYR A 295 -4.16 4.98 -4.57
CA TYR A 295 -4.60 5.68 -5.78
C TYR A 295 -5.57 4.86 -6.64
N ASN A 296 -6.31 3.89 -6.08
CA ASN A 296 -7.26 3.07 -6.85
C ASN A 296 -8.37 3.90 -7.55
N GLY A 297 -8.69 5.10 -7.04
CA GLY A 297 -9.55 6.05 -7.74
C GLY A 297 -8.97 6.53 -9.08
N LEU A 298 -7.65 6.62 -9.20
CA LEU A 298 -6.95 6.89 -10.47
C LEU A 298 -7.17 5.75 -11.46
N LEU A 299 -7.02 4.51 -10.99
CA LEU A 299 -7.22 3.32 -11.80
C LEU A 299 -8.65 3.27 -12.34
N CYS A 300 -9.65 3.53 -11.48
CA CYS A 300 -11.05 3.60 -11.87
C CYS A 300 -11.30 4.69 -12.93
N LYS A 301 -10.77 5.90 -12.75
CA LYS A 301 -10.88 6.97 -13.76
C LYS A 301 -10.22 6.62 -15.09
N ALA A 302 -9.12 5.88 -15.03
CA ALA A 302 -8.41 5.33 -16.17
C ALA A 302 -9.05 4.05 -16.72
N GLY A 303 -10.29 3.72 -16.36
CA GLY A 303 -11.02 2.57 -16.93
C GLY A 303 -10.65 1.21 -16.35
N MET A 304 -9.86 1.16 -15.28
CA MET A 304 -9.51 -0.06 -14.54
C MET A 304 -10.14 -0.04 -13.15
N ASP A 305 -11.42 -0.40 -13.08
CA ASP A 305 -12.16 -0.48 -11.83
C ASP A 305 -11.82 -1.76 -11.06
N VAL A 306 -10.75 -1.70 -10.27
CA VAL A 306 -10.25 -2.83 -9.51
C VAL A 306 -11.25 -3.39 -8.50
N ALA A 307 -12.15 -2.55 -7.96
CA ALA A 307 -13.15 -2.99 -6.99
C ALA A 307 -14.28 -3.77 -7.68
N GLY A 308 -14.71 -3.27 -8.84
CA GLY A 308 -15.66 -3.97 -9.72
C GLY A 308 -15.11 -5.30 -10.22
N LEU A 309 -13.86 -5.34 -10.69
CA LEU A 309 -13.18 -6.57 -11.14
C LEU A 309 -13.08 -7.59 -10.01
N LEU A 310 -12.63 -7.17 -8.82
CA LEU A 310 -12.58 -8.03 -7.64
C LEU A 310 -13.96 -8.62 -7.31
N TRP A 311 -14.99 -7.78 -7.27
CA TRP A 311 -16.33 -8.23 -6.92
C TRP A 311 -16.92 -9.15 -7.99
N ALA A 312 -16.78 -8.84 -9.27
CA ALA A 312 -17.28 -9.70 -10.35
C ALA A 312 -16.59 -11.08 -10.32
N ASP A 313 -15.26 -11.12 -10.26
CA ASP A 313 -14.51 -12.39 -10.27
C ASP A 313 -14.84 -13.23 -9.04
N TYR A 314 -14.81 -12.64 -7.84
CA TYR A 314 -15.06 -13.40 -6.63
C TYR A 314 -16.53 -13.70 -6.40
N ALA A 315 -17.46 -12.77 -6.65
CA ALA A 315 -18.89 -12.95 -6.32
C ALA A 315 -19.67 -13.70 -7.41
N THR A 316 -19.33 -13.52 -8.69
CA THR A 316 -20.07 -14.12 -9.80
C THR A 316 -19.25 -15.11 -10.63
N GLY A 317 -17.92 -15.13 -10.46
CA GLY A 317 -17.02 -15.90 -11.32
C GLY A 317 -16.81 -15.26 -12.69
N ALA A 318 -17.33 -14.04 -12.91
CA ALA A 318 -17.15 -13.33 -14.17
C ALA A 318 -15.76 -12.69 -14.22
N SER A 319 -15.06 -12.87 -15.33
CA SER A 319 -13.80 -12.20 -15.61
C SER A 319 -13.98 -11.28 -16.80
N GLU A 320 -13.91 -9.97 -16.52
CA GLU A 320 -14.01 -8.93 -17.54
C GLU A 320 -12.61 -8.46 -17.94
N LEU A 321 -12.30 -8.49 -19.23
CA LEU A 321 -11.12 -7.83 -19.76
C LEU A 321 -11.42 -6.33 -19.88
N VAL A 322 -10.70 -5.51 -19.12
CA VAL A 322 -10.80 -4.06 -19.23
C VAL A 322 -9.75 -3.53 -20.20
N ARG A 323 -10.11 -2.44 -20.88
CA ARG A 323 -9.20 -1.66 -21.72
C ARG A 323 -9.01 -0.29 -21.07
N PRO A 324 -7.98 -0.13 -20.24
CA PRO A 324 -7.73 1.14 -19.59
C PRO A 324 -7.50 2.25 -20.61
N ASN A 325 -7.91 3.46 -20.22
CA ASN A 325 -7.64 4.68 -20.96
C ASN A 325 -6.46 5.43 -20.33
N ASN A 326 -5.66 6.12 -21.14
CA ASN A 326 -4.55 6.94 -20.66
C ASN A 326 -5.08 8.28 -20.12
N TRP A 327 -5.91 8.25 -19.07
CA TRP A 327 -6.52 9.45 -18.52
C TRP A 327 -5.46 10.51 -18.18
N PRO A 328 -5.52 11.73 -18.72
CA PRO A 328 -4.40 12.69 -18.67
C PRO A 328 -4.29 13.44 -17.34
N GLY A 329 -5.13 13.11 -16.36
CA GLY A 329 -5.20 13.77 -15.07
C GLY A 329 -4.24 13.21 -14.03
N VAL A 330 -4.35 13.73 -12.81
CA VAL A 330 -3.59 13.30 -11.65
C VAL A 330 -4.50 12.92 -10.51
N TRP A 331 -4.06 11.94 -9.73
CA TRP A 331 -4.58 11.67 -8.41
C TRP A 331 -3.70 12.34 -7.37
N ALA A 332 -4.32 12.99 -6.39
CA ALA A 332 -3.62 13.67 -5.31
C ALA A 332 -4.29 13.42 -3.95
N ASP A 333 -3.52 13.00 -2.96
CA ASP A 333 -3.88 13.20 -1.56
C ASP A 333 -3.51 14.63 -1.19
N LEU A 334 -4.37 15.61 -1.51
CA LEU A 334 -4.06 17.04 -1.31
C LEU A 334 -3.80 17.35 0.16
N HIS A 335 -4.52 16.70 1.07
CA HIS A 335 -4.32 16.84 2.50
C HIS A 335 -2.87 16.47 2.90
N SER A 336 -2.41 15.27 2.53
CA SER A 336 -1.03 14.87 2.82
C SER A 336 -0.01 15.64 1.98
N ASP A 337 -0.35 16.03 0.74
CA ASP A 337 0.54 16.78 -0.12
C ASP A 337 0.87 18.15 0.44
N LEU A 338 -0.11 18.87 0.99
CA LEU A 338 0.10 20.13 1.68
C LEU A 338 0.89 19.93 2.99
N LEU A 339 0.48 18.95 3.80
CA LEU A 339 1.10 18.70 5.11
C LEU A 339 2.57 18.32 4.98
N TYR A 340 2.90 17.33 4.15
CA TYR A 340 4.29 16.88 3.99
C TYR A 340 5.16 17.90 3.27
N SER A 341 4.61 18.66 2.30
CA SER A 341 5.38 19.73 1.66
C SER A 341 5.70 20.87 2.62
N PHE A 342 4.83 21.15 3.60
CA PHE A 342 5.12 22.09 4.67
C PHE A 342 6.17 21.54 5.64
N LEU A 343 5.95 20.32 6.16
CA LEU A 343 6.83 19.70 7.17
C LEU A 343 8.25 19.39 6.65
N TYR A 344 8.37 19.01 5.37
CA TYR A 344 9.62 18.57 4.76
C TYR A 344 10.15 19.57 3.73
N ARG A 345 9.70 20.83 3.73
CA ARG A 345 10.12 21.86 2.77
C ARG A 345 11.64 21.98 2.61
N ARG A 346 12.41 21.74 3.67
CA ARG A 346 13.88 21.79 3.66
C ARG A 346 14.55 20.53 3.07
N HIS A 347 13.83 19.42 3.00
CA HIS A 347 14.32 18.11 2.58
C HIS A 347 13.67 17.60 1.28
N ASP A 348 12.66 18.30 0.77
CA ASP A 348 12.04 18.04 -0.53
C ASP A 348 12.70 18.95 -1.58
N PRO A 349 13.53 18.42 -2.49
CA PRO A 349 14.26 19.23 -3.49
C PRO A 349 13.35 19.78 -4.61
N ILE A 350 12.03 19.71 -4.47
CA ILE A 350 11.07 20.11 -5.49
C ILE A 350 10.92 21.64 -5.56
N SER A 351 11.14 22.21 -6.76
CA SER A 351 10.86 23.63 -6.99
C SER A 351 9.36 23.93 -6.96
N ILE A 352 8.97 25.16 -6.61
CA ILE A 352 7.55 25.58 -6.58
C ILE A 352 6.86 25.34 -7.93
N ARG A 353 7.54 25.64 -9.05
CA ARG A 353 7.03 25.39 -10.39
C ARG A 353 6.70 23.91 -10.61
N ARG A 354 7.60 23.02 -10.19
CA ARG A 354 7.42 21.57 -10.33
C ARG A 354 6.40 21.01 -9.34
N PHE A 355 6.28 21.62 -8.17
CA PHE A 355 5.24 21.29 -7.19
C PHE A 355 3.84 21.57 -7.75
N LEU A 356 3.64 22.74 -8.36
CA LEU A 356 2.35 23.17 -8.90
C LEU A 356 2.00 22.57 -10.27
N ALA A 357 2.98 22.17 -11.08
CA ALA A 357 2.77 21.69 -12.45
C ALA A 357 1.68 20.59 -12.59
N PRO A 358 1.58 19.57 -11.71
CA PRO A 358 0.54 18.55 -11.82
C PRO A 358 -0.88 19.10 -11.73
N TYR A 359 -1.08 20.18 -10.97
CA TYR A 359 -2.39 20.76 -10.68
C TYR A 359 -2.96 21.65 -11.78
N GLY A 360 -2.19 21.89 -12.85
CA GLY A 360 -2.72 22.48 -14.10
C GLY A 360 -3.55 21.49 -14.94
N ARG A 361 -3.67 20.22 -14.49
CA ARG A 361 -4.39 19.14 -15.17
C ARG A 361 -5.62 18.72 -14.36
N PRO A 362 -6.58 17.99 -14.98
CA PRO A 362 -7.69 17.41 -14.24
C PRO A 362 -7.18 16.63 -13.02
N THR A 363 -7.69 16.95 -11.85
CA THR A 363 -7.23 16.36 -10.58
C THR A 363 -8.38 15.65 -9.90
N ILE A 364 -8.15 14.42 -9.45
CA ILE A 364 -9.01 13.75 -8.47
C ILE A 364 -8.32 13.77 -7.10
N ASP A 365 -9.07 14.19 -6.08
CA ASP A 365 -8.60 14.11 -4.71
C ASP A 365 -8.76 12.69 -4.15
N ALA A 366 -7.83 12.28 -3.30
CA ALA A 366 -7.84 10.98 -2.64
C ALA A 366 -9.05 10.78 -1.71
N VAL A 367 -9.59 11.86 -1.15
CA VAL A 367 -10.63 11.83 -0.11
C VAL A 367 -11.80 12.76 -0.43
N TRP A 368 -11.58 13.97 -0.91
CA TRP A 368 -12.62 14.95 -1.22
C TRP A 368 -13.53 14.48 -2.35
N SER A 369 -14.83 14.54 -2.08
CA SER A 369 -15.89 14.34 -3.06
C SER A 369 -17.09 15.19 -2.65
N VAL A 370 -17.63 15.96 -3.60
CA VAL A 370 -18.85 16.75 -3.38
C VAL A 370 -20.04 15.85 -3.01
N SER A 371 -20.12 14.66 -3.60
CA SER A 371 -21.19 13.70 -3.32
C SER A 371 -20.97 12.86 -2.08
N ASP A 372 -19.79 12.94 -1.44
CA ASP A 372 -19.44 12.15 -0.25
C ASP A 372 -18.39 12.89 0.62
N PRO A 373 -18.73 14.04 1.24
CA PRO A 373 -17.76 14.93 1.90
C PRO A 373 -17.36 14.49 3.32
N ALA A 374 -18.16 13.64 3.98
CA ALA A 374 -17.96 13.26 5.38
C ALA A 374 -16.59 12.61 5.69
N PRO A 375 -16.02 11.73 4.83
CA PRO A 375 -14.66 11.21 5.02
C PRO A 375 -13.58 12.32 5.05
N SER A 376 -13.72 13.36 4.22
CA SER A 376 -12.76 14.48 4.20
C SER A 376 -12.82 15.28 5.49
N ILE A 377 -14.04 15.58 5.96
CA ILE A 377 -14.24 16.28 7.23
C ILE A 377 -13.62 15.47 8.37
N ALA A 378 -13.78 14.14 8.37
CA ALA A 378 -13.17 13.26 9.36
C ALA A 378 -11.63 13.29 9.31
N GLN A 379 -11.04 13.25 8.11
CA GLN A 379 -9.59 13.35 7.91
C GLN A 379 -9.03 14.65 8.50
N TRP A 380 -9.61 15.79 8.13
CA TRP A 380 -9.17 17.10 8.62
C TRP A 380 -9.33 17.25 10.13
N ARG A 381 -10.47 16.80 10.70
CA ARG A 381 -10.69 16.83 12.16
C ARG A 381 -9.66 16.00 12.91
N TRP A 382 -9.29 14.84 12.38
CA TRP A 382 -8.26 14.00 12.98
C TRP A 382 -6.89 14.69 12.96
N SER A 383 -6.48 15.24 11.81
CA SER A 383 -5.18 15.92 11.67
C SER A 383 -5.08 17.16 12.57
N VAL A 384 -6.12 17.98 12.63
CA VAL A 384 -6.18 19.16 13.51
C VAL A 384 -6.07 18.74 14.98
N ARG A 385 -6.82 17.71 15.40
CA ARG A 385 -6.75 17.19 16.77
C ARG A 385 -5.35 16.70 17.12
N ARG A 386 -4.70 15.94 16.22
CA ARG A 386 -3.31 15.48 16.40
C ARG A 386 -2.33 16.64 16.48
N GLY A 387 -2.51 17.67 15.67
CA GLY A 387 -1.71 18.91 15.72
C GLY A 387 -1.81 19.60 17.08
N PHE A 388 -3.02 19.78 17.61
CA PHE A 388 -3.22 20.35 18.95
C PHE A 388 -2.64 19.46 20.06
N GLU A 389 -2.80 18.15 19.99
CA GLU A 389 -2.21 17.22 20.96
C GLU A 389 -0.66 17.25 20.93
N ALA A 390 -0.06 17.43 19.75
CA ALA A 390 1.38 17.60 19.61
C ALA A 390 1.87 18.93 20.19
N LEU A 391 1.12 20.02 19.99
CA LEU A 391 1.43 21.34 20.56
C LEU A 391 1.31 21.35 22.10
N ARG A 392 0.34 20.64 22.67
CA ARG A 392 0.11 20.55 24.13
C ARG A 392 1.14 19.71 24.89
N ARG A 393 1.93 18.88 24.20
CA ARG A 393 2.87 17.94 24.80
C ARG A 393 4.32 18.48 24.92
N ASP A 394 4.54 19.79 24.78
CA ASP A 394 5.88 20.43 24.77
C ASP A 394 6.89 19.68 23.90
N GLY A 395 6.60 19.64 22.60
CA GLY A 395 7.36 18.79 21.68
C GLY A 395 7.18 19.10 20.20
N VAL A 396 7.12 20.37 19.81
CA VAL A 396 7.33 20.75 18.39
C VAL A 396 8.67 20.17 17.89
N GLY A 397 9.64 19.99 18.79
CA GLY A 397 10.89 19.30 18.52
C GLY A 397 10.78 17.79 18.24
N LYS A 398 9.82 17.03 18.79
CA LYS A 398 9.84 15.55 18.67
C LYS A 398 9.21 15.01 17.37
N LEU A 399 8.24 15.73 16.78
CA LEU A 399 7.71 15.35 15.47
C LEU A 399 8.72 15.61 14.34
N LEU A 400 9.59 16.62 14.52
CA LEU A 400 10.63 16.99 13.56
C LEU A 400 11.96 16.26 13.84
N ALA A 401 12.42 16.16 15.09
CA ALA A 401 13.73 15.60 15.45
C ALA A 401 13.86 14.08 15.23
N ASN A 402 12.75 13.34 15.21
CA ASN A 402 12.80 11.90 14.91
C ASN A 402 13.04 11.61 13.41
N HIS A 403 12.91 12.62 12.54
CA HIS A 403 13.16 12.49 11.10
C HIS A 403 14.37 13.29 10.60
N THR A 404 14.84 14.30 11.35
CA THR A 404 16.00 15.13 10.94
C THR A 404 17.36 14.56 11.35
N ARG A 405 17.43 13.51 12.17
CA ARG A 405 18.71 12.88 12.62
C ARG A 405 19.07 11.60 11.86
N VAL A 406 18.49 11.36 10.68
CA VAL A 406 18.76 10.16 9.84
C VAL A 406 19.24 10.57 8.45
N GLN A 407 20.01 11.66 8.36
CA GLN A 407 20.84 11.96 7.20
C GLN A 407 22.28 12.07 7.66
#